data_AF-A0A0D2MZM3-F1
#
_entry.id   AF-A0A0D2MZM3-F1
#
_cell.length_a   1.000
_cell.length_b   1.000
_cell.length_c   1.000
_cell.angle_alpha   90.00
_cell.angle_beta   90.00
_cell.angle_gamma   90.00
#
_symmetry.space_group_name_H-M   'P 1'
#
loop_
_entity.id
_entity.type
_entity.pdbx_description
1 polymer ?
#
loop_
_entity_poly.entity_id
_entity_poly.type
_entity_poly.pdbx_seq_one_letter_code
_entity_poly.pdbx_strand_id
1 'polypeptide(L)'
;MPLFVPILRLLMLFLNVYDSYKTLKIPPPSSRNGGRPSVRALSQRKRDMKGVLAVWIVWVALSMYERMVEGIICLLIPFYNEFKSLALLFLILTRARGAEPIYLHLIRPLVKPYTGTLDGILDLMLMVGDFIFALSMYPVHLGLEWW
;
A
#
# COMPACT_ATOMS: atom_id res chain seq x y z
N MET A 1 -20.72 15.60 -6.58
CA MET A 1 -20.69 14.20 -7.11
C MET A 1 -20.39 13.21 -5.97
N PRO A 2 -21.36 12.91 -5.08
CA PRO A 2 -21.10 12.14 -3.85
C PRO A 2 -20.84 10.64 -4.10
N LEU A 3 -21.25 10.09 -5.24
CA LEU A 3 -21.14 8.64 -5.52
C LEU A 3 -19.90 8.27 -6.36
N PHE A 4 -19.44 9.17 -7.23
CA PHE A 4 -18.39 8.86 -8.20
C PHE A 4 -17.02 8.61 -7.53
N VAL A 5 -16.63 9.48 -6.59
CA VAL A 5 -15.34 9.36 -5.88
C VAL A 5 -15.29 8.10 -5.00
N PRO A 6 -16.32 7.74 -4.22
CA PRO A 6 -16.34 6.47 -3.50
C PRO A 6 -16.25 5.24 -4.41
N ILE A 7 -16.94 5.23 -5.55
CA ILE A 7 -16.86 4.11 -6.52
C ILE A 7 -15.44 3.97 -7.06
N LEU A 8 -14.79 5.08 -7.45
CA LEU A 8 -13.40 5.06 -7.90
C LEU A 8 -12.45 4.54 -6.81
N ARG A 9 -12.66 4.92 -5.54
CA ARG A 9 -11.87 4.41 -4.41
C ARG A 9 -12.05 2.91 -4.19
N LEU A 10 -13.29 2.42 -4.29
CA LEU A 10 -13.59 1.00 -4.14
C LEU A 10 -12.97 0.20 -5.29
N LEU A 11 -13.05 0.71 -6.52
CA LEU A 11 -12.40 0.13 -7.68
C LEU A 11 -10.86 0.15 -7.53
N MET A 12 -10.28 1.24 -7.05
CA MET A 12 -8.85 1.34 -6.76
C MET A 12 -8.40 0.32 -5.71
N LEU A 13 -9.16 0.19 -4.62
CA LEU A 13 -8.91 -0.81 -3.58
C LEU A 13 -8.97 -2.22 -4.17
N PHE A 14 -10.01 -2.53 -4.95
CA PHE A 14 -10.17 -3.84 -5.58
C PHE A 14 -9.01 -4.18 -6.51
N LEU A 15 -8.60 -3.24 -7.38
CA LEU A 15 -7.47 -3.42 -8.28
C LEU A 15 -6.15 -3.59 -7.52
N ASN A 16 -5.91 -2.79 -6.48
CA ASN A 16 -4.72 -2.91 -5.65
C ASN A 16 -4.64 -4.25 -4.94
N VAL A 17 -5.76 -4.75 -4.38
CA VAL A 17 -5.84 -6.06 -3.75
C VAL A 17 -5.60 -7.17 -4.77
N TYR A 18 -6.22 -7.07 -5.95
CA TYR A 18 -6.06 -8.04 -7.02
C TYR A 18 -4.61 -8.10 -7.56
N ASP A 19 -3.99 -6.96 -7.80
CA ASP A 19 -2.61 -6.87 -8.28
C ASP A 19 -1.61 -7.34 -7.20
N SER A 20 -1.88 -7.06 -5.92
CA SER A 20 -1.10 -7.59 -4.80
C SER A 20 -1.20 -9.12 -4.74
N TYR A 21 -2.42 -9.66 -4.82
CA TYR A 21 -2.64 -11.10 -4.87
C TYR A 21 -1.90 -11.76 -6.04
N LYS A 22 -1.96 -11.17 -7.23
CA LYS A 22 -1.28 -11.69 -8.42
C LYS A 22 0.25 -11.66 -8.30
N THR A 23 0.81 -10.59 -7.77
CA THR A 23 2.28 -10.41 -7.64
C THR A 23 2.89 -11.23 -6.51
N LEU A 24 2.12 -11.55 -5.46
CA LEU A 24 2.57 -12.40 -4.38
C LEU A 24 2.73 -13.87 -4.78
N LYS A 25 2.00 -14.33 -5.80
CA LYS A 25 2.13 -15.71 -6.31
C LYS A 25 3.55 -16.02 -6.79
N ILE A 26 4.00 -17.23 -6.49
CA ILE A 26 5.31 -17.72 -6.93
C ILE A 26 5.26 -17.94 -8.45
N PRO A 27 6.28 -17.50 -9.21
CA PRO A 27 6.30 -17.71 -10.66
C PRO A 27 6.36 -19.21 -10.99
N PRO A 28 5.76 -19.63 -12.12
CA PRO A 28 5.67 -21.04 -12.47
C PRO A 28 7.07 -21.68 -12.60
N PRO A 29 7.22 -22.95 -12.18
CA PRO A 29 8.48 -23.65 -12.25
C PRO A 29 8.90 -23.86 -13.71
N SER A 30 10.19 -23.68 -14.00
CA SER A 30 10.71 -23.95 -15.34
C SER A 30 11.13 -25.42 -15.44
N SER A 31 10.64 -26.15 -16.45
CA SER A 31 11.06 -27.55 -16.68
C SER A 31 12.56 -27.65 -16.94
N ARG A 32 13.16 -26.60 -17.50
CA ARG A 32 14.59 -26.50 -17.83
C ARG A 32 15.49 -26.31 -16.60
N ASN A 33 14.94 -25.97 -15.43
CA ASN A 33 15.71 -25.67 -14.21
C ASN A 33 15.33 -26.59 -13.04
N GLY A 34 14.95 -27.84 -13.33
CA GLY A 34 14.64 -28.85 -12.32
C GLY A 34 13.48 -28.45 -11.39
N GLY A 35 12.48 -27.73 -11.92
CA GLY A 35 11.33 -27.27 -11.14
C GLY A 35 11.57 -25.98 -10.33
N ARG A 36 12.76 -25.37 -10.40
CA ARG A 36 13.02 -24.05 -9.77
C ARG A 36 12.62 -22.90 -10.70
N PRO A 37 12.07 -21.80 -10.18
CA PRO A 37 11.77 -20.61 -10.99
C PRO A 37 13.06 -19.97 -11.53
N SER A 38 13.00 -19.38 -12.71
CA SER A 38 14.16 -18.73 -13.32
C SER A 38 14.55 -17.44 -12.58
N VAL A 39 15.84 -17.10 -12.58
CA VAL A 39 16.36 -15.86 -11.96
C VAL A 39 15.71 -14.61 -12.60
N ARG A 40 15.40 -14.66 -13.91
CA ARG A 40 14.67 -13.60 -14.61
C ARG A 40 13.23 -13.46 -14.11
N ALA A 41 12.52 -14.57 -13.84
CA ALA A 41 11.17 -14.52 -13.31
C ALA A 41 11.14 -13.98 -11.87
N LEU A 42 12.13 -14.35 -11.04
CA LEU A 42 12.25 -13.83 -9.67
C LEU A 42 12.57 -12.33 -9.64
N SER A 43 13.49 -11.87 -10.49
CA SER A 43 13.81 -10.44 -10.60
C SER A 43 12.65 -9.63 -11.18
N GLN A 44 11.89 -10.17 -12.14
CA GLN A 44 10.67 -9.54 -12.64
C GLN A 44 9.63 -9.39 -11.53
N ARG A 45 9.34 -10.45 -10.78
CA ARG A 45 8.42 -10.41 -9.64
C ARG A 45 8.82 -9.36 -8.60
N LYS A 46 10.12 -9.24 -8.29
CA LYS A 46 10.62 -8.22 -7.36
C LYS A 46 10.37 -6.80 -7.87
N ARG A 47 10.45 -6.56 -9.18
CA ARG A 47 10.12 -5.26 -9.78
C ARG A 47 8.62 -5.00 -9.73
N ASP A 48 7.81 -5.98 -10.12
CA ASP A 48 6.35 -5.85 -10.10
C ASP A 48 5.82 -5.59 -8.68
N MET A 49 6.39 -6.28 -7.68
CA MET A 49 6.07 -6.07 -6.26
C MET A 49 6.38 -4.64 -5.79
N LYS A 50 7.51 -4.05 -6.23
CA LYS A 50 7.84 -2.65 -5.95
C LYS A 50 6.85 -1.69 -6.61
N GLY A 51 6.45 -1.98 -7.85
CA GLY A 51 5.46 -1.18 -8.58
C GLY A 51 4.11 -1.17 -7.87
N VAL A 52 3.62 -2.35 -7.44
CA VAL A 52 2.37 -2.46 -6.67
C VAL A 52 2.47 -1.73 -5.32
N LEU A 53 3.61 -1.85 -4.62
CA LEU A 53 3.84 -1.12 -3.37
C LEU A 53 3.81 0.41 -3.58
N ALA A 54 4.42 0.90 -4.67
CA ALA A 54 4.41 2.32 -4.99
C ALA A 54 2.98 2.84 -5.19
N VAL A 55 2.10 2.06 -5.86
CA VAL A 55 0.69 2.41 -6.02
C VAL A 55 -0.03 2.52 -4.67
N TRP A 56 0.20 1.57 -3.76
CA TRP A 56 -0.33 1.63 -2.39
C TRP A 56 0.11 2.90 -1.66
N ILE A 57 1.40 3.21 -1.69
CA ILE A 57 1.96 4.38 -0.99
C ILE A 57 1.37 5.68 -1.55
N VAL A 58 1.31 5.82 -2.87
CA VAL A 58 0.72 7.01 -3.52
C VAL A 58 -0.75 7.14 -3.17
N TRP A 59 -1.50 6.03 -3.17
CA TRP A 59 -2.92 6.05 -2.84
C TRP A 59 -3.19 6.42 -1.37
N VAL A 60 -2.39 5.90 -0.44
CA VAL A 60 -2.47 6.27 0.99
C VAL A 60 -2.10 7.73 1.19
N ALA A 61 -1.03 8.22 0.55
CA ALA A 61 -0.62 9.62 0.62
C ALA A 61 -1.72 10.56 0.11
N LEU A 62 -2.34 10.23 -1.03
CA LEU A 62 -3.47 10.98 -1.58
C LEU A 62 -4.66 10.96 -0.62
N SER A 63 -4.98 9.80 -0.04
CA SER A 63 -6.08 9.66 0.92
C SER A 63 -5.84 10.44 2.22
N MET A 64 -4.60 10.53 2.69
CA MET A 64 -4.21 11.35 3.85
C MET A 64 -4.33 12.84 3.53
N TYR A 65 -3.84 13.26 2.37
CA TYR A 65 -3.93 14.65 1.91
C TYR A 65 -5.38 15.11 1.83
N GLU A 66 -6.27 14.29 1.27
CA GLU A 66 -7.71 14.57 1.25
C GLU A 66 -8.25 14.81 2.66
N ARG A 67 -7.97 13.92 3.61
CA ARG A 67 -8.48 14.07 4.99
C ARG A 67 -7.99 15.34 5.69
N MET A 68 -6.77 15.79 5.41
CA MET A 68 -6.17 16.93 6.10
C MET A 68 -6.47 18.27 5.42
N VAL A 69 -6.57 18.28 4.09
CA VAL A 69 -6.50 19.53 3.31
C VAL A 69 -7.80 19.84 2.56
N GLU A 70 -8.72 18.87 2.42
CA GLU A 70 -9.99 19.05 1.70
C GLU A 70 -10.87 20.18 2.28
N GLY A 71 -10.89 20.33 3.61
CA GLY A 71 -11.64 21.42 4.26
C GLY A 71 -11.09 22.83 3.96
N ILE A 72 -9.78 22.95 3.72
CA ILE A 72 -9.11 24.24 3.49
C ILE A 72 -9.16 24.60 2.00
N ILE A 73 -8.92 23.63 1.11
CA ILE A 73 -8.83 23.88 -0.33
C ILE A 73 -10.20 24.04 -0.99
N CYS A 74 -11.24 23.38 -0.49
CA CYS A 74 -12.59 23.52 -1.04
C CYS A 74 -13.13 24.97 -0.95
N LEU A 75 -12.60 25.78 -0.05
CA LEU A 75 -12.95 27.20 0.09
C LEU A 75 -12.23 28.08 -0.95
N LEU A 76 -11.05 27.66 -1.41
CA LEU A 76 -10.15 28.45 -2.27
C LEU A 76 -10.30 28.16 -3.76
N ILE A 77 -10.56 26.90 -4.14
CA ILE A 77 -10.55 26.48 -5.56
C ILE A 77 -11.93 25.93 -5.95
N PRO A 78 -12.70 26.66 -6.79
CA PRO A 78 -13.90 26.09 -7.39
C PRO A 78 -13.51 24.91 -8.31
N PHE A 79 -14.29 23.83 -8.32
CA PHE A 79 -14.07 22.58 -9.08
C PHE A 79 -12.96 21.63 -8.60
N TYR A 80 -12.52 21.74 -7.34
CA TYR A 80 -11.52 20.80 -6.79
C TYR A 80 -11.98 19.33 -6.82
N ASN A 81 -13.28 19.07 -6.70
CA ASN A 81 -13.85 17.72 -6.71
C ASN A 81 -13.68 16.99 -8.06
N GLU A 82 -13.71 17.73 -9.16
CA GLU A 82 -13.53 17.22 -10.52
C GLU A 82 -12.06 16.87 -10.74
N PHE A 83 -11.13 17.75 -10.37
CA PHE A 83 -9.69 17.48 -10.40
C PHE A 83 -9.30 16.26 -9.56
N LYS A 84 -9.92 16.10 -8.38
CA LYS A 84 -9.76 14.93 -7.51
C LYS A 84 -10.12 13.63 -8.25
N SER A 85 -11.29 13.63 -8.90
CA SER A 85 -11.74 12.48 -9.66
C SER A 85 -10.84 12.16 -10.86
N LEU A 86 -10.30 13.18 -11.54
CA LEU A 86 -9.36 13.01 -12.65
C LEU A 86 -8.02 12.46 -12.15
N ALA A 87 -7.53 12.92 -11.00
CA ALA A 87 -6.31 12.40 -10.39
C ALA A 87 -6.44 10.92 -10.00
N LEU A 88 -7.58 10.54 -9.39
CA LEU A 88 -7.87 9.13 -9.08
C LEU A 88 -8.00 8.28 -10.35
N LEU A 89 -8.70 8.78 -11.37
CA LEU A 89 -8.86 8.09 -12.64
C LEU A 89 -7.51 7.93 -13.37
N PHE A 90 -6.67 8.96 -13.35
CA PHE A 90 -5.30 8.90 -13.86
C PHE A 90 -4.47 7.82 -13.15
N LEU A 91 -4.56 7.75 -11.82
CA LEU A 91 -3.86 6.74 -11.02
C LEU A 91 -4.36 5.32 -11.33
N ILE A 92 -5.68 5.14 -11.50
CA ILE A 92 -6.30 3.85 -11.87
C ILE A 92 -5.85 3.41 -13.27
N LEU A 93 -5.74 4.33 -14.22
CA LEU A 93 -5.31 4.01 -15.60
C LEU A 93 -3.82 3.71 -15.69
N THR A 94 -2.98 4.56 -15.07
CA THR A 94 -1.52 4.48 -15.20
C THR A 94 -0.87 3.48 -14.25
N ARG A 95 -1.53 3.15 -13.13
CA ARG A 95 -1.10 2.19 -12.10
C ARG A 95 0.39 2.32 -11.77
N ALA A 96 1.13 1.21 -11.78
CA ALA A 96 2.55 1.16 -11.41
C ALA A 96 3.42 2.12 -12.24
N ARG A 97 3.12 2.30 -13.53
CA ARG A 97 3.91 3.18 -14.41
C ARG A 97 3.79 4.66 -14.03
N GLY A 98 2.63 5.08 -13.54
CA GLY A 98 2.41 6.46 -13.06
C GLY A 98 2.79 6.65 -11.60
N ALA A 99 2.57 5.64 -10.75
CA ALA A 99 2.85 5.73 -9.32
C ALA A 99 4.35 5.66 -8.99
N GLU A 100 5.15 4.90 -9.73
CA GLU A 100 6.60 4.81 -9.53
C GLU A 100 7.32 6.15 -9.58
N PRO A 101 7.18 6.99 -10.63
CA PRO A 101 7.85 8.29 -10.69
C PRO A 101 7.36 9.25 -9.59
N ILE A 102 6.06 9.23 -9.25
CA ILE A 102 5.50 10.03 -8.16
C ILE A 102 6.15 9.63 -6.83
N TYR A 103 6.23 8.32 -6.56
CA TYR A 103 6.89 7.82 -5.37
C TYR A 103 8.37 8.24 -5.32
N LEU A 104 9.11 8.07 -6.41
CA LEU A 104 10.55 8.34 -6.45
C LEU A 104 10.89 9.83 -6.33
N HIS A 105 10.10 10.72 -6.92
CA HIS A 105 10.42 12.16 -6.98
C HIS A 105 9.71 12.98 -5.92
N LEU A 106 8.53 12.58 -5.45
CA LEU A 106 7.74 13.34 -4.49
C LEU A 106 7.82 12.73 -3.09
N ILE A 107 7.44 11.46 -2.97
CA ILE A 107 7.27 10.84 -1.64
C ILE A 107 8.61 10.47 -1.02
N ARG A 108 9.49 9.83 -1.81
CA ARG A 108 10.79 9.37 -1.34
C ARG A 108 11.65 10.47 -0.71
N PRO A 109 11.86 11.66 -1.32
CA PRO A 109 12.66 12.71 -0.68
C PRO A 109 12.02 13.25 0.60
N LEU A 110 10.69 13.27 0.70
CA LEU A 110 9.98 13.70 1.90
C LEU A 110 10.13 12.69 3.05
N VAL A 111 10.10 11.39 2.73
CA VAL A 111 10.15 10.31 3.73
C VAL A 111 11.59 9.95 4.13
N LYS A 112 12.56 10.02 3.19
CA LYS A 112 13.96 9.65 3.41
C LYS A 112 14.61 10.25 4.68
N PRO A 113 14.42 11.54 5.05
CA PRO A 113 15.02 12.07 6.27
C PRO A 113 14.43 11.46 7.56
N TYR A 114 13.20 10.95 7.50
CA TYR A 114 12.48 10.41 8.65
C TYR A 114 12.57 8.87 8.74
N THR A 115 13.36 8.21 7.89
CA THR A 115 13.41 6.74 7.89
C THR A 115 13.84 6.18 9.24
N GLY A 116 14.85 6.77 9.89
CA GLY A 116 15.30 6.33 11.20
C GLY A 116 14.23 6.46 12.29
N THR A 117 13.47 7.56 12.28
CA THR A 117 12.36 7.74 13.21
C THR A 117 11.19 6.80 12.91
N LEU A 118 10.91 6.54 11.63
CA LEU A 118 9.85 5.63 11.21
C LEU A 118 10.18 4.18 11.57
N ASP A 119 11.41 3.74 11.32
CA ASP A 119 11.89 2.41 11.70
C ASP A 119 11.80 2.24 13.23
N GLY A 120 12.23 3.23 14.02
CA GLY A 120 12.09 3.19 15.48
C GLY A 120 10.65 3.15 15.98
N ILE A 121 9.73 3.88 15.34
CA ILE A 121 8.29 3.82 15.68
C ILE A 121 7.70 2.44 15.32
N LEU A 122 8.07 1.88 14.17
CA LEU A 122 7.61 0.57 13.74
C LEU A 122 8.12 -0.54 14.67
N ASP A 123 9.40 -0.49 15.06
CA ASP A 123 9.98 -1.43 16.03
C ASP A 123 9.27 -1.33 17.39
N LEU A 124 8.98 -0.12 17.84
CA LEU A 124 8.21 0.09 19.07
C LEU A 124 6.78 -0.45 18.94
N MET A 125 6.11 -0.22 17.82
CA MET A 125 4.78 -0.77 17.56
C MET A 125 4.79 -2.30 17.51
N LEU A 126 5.82 -2.92 16.92
CA LEU A 126 6.00 -4.36 16.91
C LEU A 126 6.18 -4.90 18.33
N MET A 127 7.07 -4.30 19.12
CA MET A 127 7.31 -4.72 20.50
C MET A 127 6.06 -4.60 21.37
N VAL A 128 5.31 -3.50 21.23
CA VAL A 128 4.03 -3.31 21.91
C VAL A 128 2.99 -4.32 21.42
N GLY A 129 2.93 -4.58 20.12
CA GLY A 129 2.04 -5.57 19.51
C GLY A 129 2.30 -6.99 20.03
N ASP A 130 3.56 -7.40 20.06
CA ASP A 130 4.00 -8.70 20.58
C ASP A 130 3.67 -8.84 22.07
N PHE A 131 3.85 -7.77 22.85
CA PHE A 131 3.48 -7.75 24.25
C PHE A 131 1.97 -7.91 24.46
N ILE A 132 1.14 -7.17 23.72
CA ILE A 132 -0.32 -7.28 23.77
C ILE A 132 -0.78 -8.69 23.33
N PHE A 133 -0.14 -9.25 22.31
CA PHE A 133 -0.46 -10.58 21.82
C PHE A 133 -0.11 -11.65 22.87
N ALA A 134 1.07 -11.57 23.50
CA ALA A 134 1.47 -12.46 24.59
C ALA A 134 0.53 -12.34 25.80
N LEU A 135 0.16 -11.11 26.18
CA LEU A 135 -0.75 -10.86 27.31
C LEU A 135 -2.16 -11.39 27.03
N SER A 136 -2.65 -11.29 25.79
CA SER A 136 -3.95 -11.83 25.41
C SER A 136 -3.94 -13.36 25.27
N MET A 137 -2.79 -13.96 24.97
CA MET A 137 -2.62 -15.42 24.87
C MET A 137 -2.45 -16.12 26.24
N TYR A 138 -1.95 -15.41 27.25
CA TYR A 138 -1.78 -15.92 28.62
C TYR A 138 -3.08 -16.47 29.28
N PRO A 139 -4.23 -15.76 29.28
CA PRO A 139 -5.47 -16.29 29.84
C PRO A 139 -6.04 -17.48 29.05
N VAL A 140 -5.76 -17.54 27.73
CA VAL A 140 -6.17 -18.67 26.88
C VAL A 140 -5.40 -19.94 27.26
N HIS A 141 -4.11 -19.81 27.57
CA HIS A 141 -3.31 -20.93 28.06
C HIS A 141 -3.77 -21.44 29.43
N LEU A 142 -4.07 -20.54 30.38
CA LEU A 142 -4.59 -20.93 31.69
C LEU A 142 -5.94 -21.67 31.62
N GLY A 143 -6.83 -21.25 30.70
CA GLY A 143 -8.10 -21.95 30.47
C GLY A 143 -7.93 -23.33 29.83
N LEU A 144 -6.91 -23.52 28.98
CA LEU A 144 -6.56 -24.81 28.39
C LEU A 144 -5.90 -25.78 29.39
N GLU A 145 -5.14 -25.28 30.36
CA GLU A 145 -4.52 -26.12 31.39
C GLU A 145 -5.50 -26.53 32.51
N TRP A 146 -6.59 -25.77 32.70
CA TRP A 146 -7.64 -26.08 33.66
C TRP A 146 -8.69 -27.09 33.17
N TRP A 147 -8.66 -27.47 31.88
CA TRP A 147 -9.56 -28.45 31.26
C TRP A 147 -8.83 -29.74 30.91
#